data_AF-A0A8H9WU07-F1
#
_entry.id   AF-A0A8H9WU07-F1
#
_cell.length_a   1.000
_cell.length_b   1.000
_cell.length_c   1.000
_cell.angle_alpha   90.00
_cell.angle_beta   90.00
_cell.angle_gamma   90.00
#
_symmetry.space_group_name_H-M   'P 1'
#
loop_
_entity.id
_entity.type
_entity.pdbx_description
1 polymer ?
#
loop_
_entity_poly.entity_id
_entity_poly.type
_entity_poly.pdbx_seq_one_letter_code
_entity_poly.pdbx_strand_id
1 'polypeptide(L)'
;MSNRTVLVLTATMVVSWPAAVAGQDKSPQVEIVQTVGCVEQRGGDMSTWWLTRSVEPAVISAGVFNETEVEEAKGSELGTHSFQLIGVADFLDAESLLAFGDRAQFTTRDQANATGELVAGRTVLVKGLLIEAIEPARINLLVVVALSDSCV
;
A
#
# COMPACT_ATOMS: atom_id res chain seq x y z
N MET A 1 66.71 -54.05 -5.61
CA MET A 1 66.65 -52.67 -6.16
C MET A 1 65.21 -52.39 -6.52
N SER A 2 64.51 -51.63 -5.67
CA SER A 2 63.07 -51.33 -5.75
C SER A 2 62.91 -49.86 -6.12
N ASN A 3 62.47 -49.57 -7.34
CA ASN A 3 62.19 -48.20 -7.78
C ASN A 3 60.82 -47.75 -7.25
N ARG A 4 60.82 -46.81 -6.30
CA ARG A 4 59.60 -46.17 -5.76
C ARG A 4 59.21 -45.02 -6.68
N THR A 5 58.13 -45.19 -7.43
CA THR A 5 57.44 -44.10 -8.12
C THR A 5 56.70 -43.26 -7.07
N VAL A 6 57.06 -41.98 -6.94
CA VAL A 6 56.35 -41.02 -6.08
C VAL A 6 55.23 -40.40 -6.91
N LEU A 7 53.99 -40.63 -6.51
CA LEU A 7 52.82 -39.95 -7.05
C LEU A 7 52.58 -38.68 -6.21
N VAL A 8 52.76 -37.50 -6.80
CA VAL A 8 52.45 -36.22 -6.16
C VAL A 8 50.99 -35.89 -6.47
N LEU A 9 50.13 -35.98 -5.46
CA LEU A 9 48.74 -35.49 -5.51
C LEU A 9 48.74 -33.98 -5.25
N THR A 10 48.53 -33.18 -6.28
CA THR A 10 48.23 -31.75 -6.17
C THR A 10 46.74 -31.57 -5.86
N ALA A 11 46.41 -31.31 -4.60
CA ALA A 11 45.06 -30.91 -4.20
C ALA A 11 44.83 -29.44 -4.58
N THR A 12 44.05 -29.19 -5.63
CA THR A 12 43.53 -27.85 -5.96
C THR A 12 42.38 -27.52 -5.01
N MET A 13 42.64 -26.68 -4.00
CA MET A 13 41.58 -26.08 -3.20
C MET A 13 40.76 -25.12 -4.06
N VAL A 14 39.51 -25.47 -4.33
CA VAL A 14 38.55 -24.57 -4.99
C VAL A 14 38.08 -23.56 -3.96
N VAL A 15 38.64 -22.35 -4.00
CA VAL A 15 38.17 -21.24 -3.16
C VAL A 15 36.84 -20.78 -3.75
N SER A 16 35.73 -21.25 -3.17
CA SER A 16 34.40 -20.78 -3.54
C SER A 16 34.22 -19.39 -2.96
N TRP A 17 34.34 -18.35 -3.79
CA TRP A 17 33.94 -17.01 -3.38
C TRP A 17 32.42 -16.99 -3.18
N PRO A 18 31.92 -16.47 -2.04
CA PRO A 18 30.49 -16.26 -1.91
C PRO A 18 30.08 -15.30 -3.03
N ALA A 19 29.18 -15.76 -3.92
CA ALA A 19 28.57 -14.89 -4.90
C ALA A 19 27.94 -13.72 -4.13
N ALA A 20 28.33 -12.49 -4.46
CA ALA A 20 27.64 -11.32 -3.96
C ALA A 20 26.16 -11.46 -4.30
N VAL A 21 25.29 -11.45 -3.30
CA VAL A 21 23.85 -11.31 -3.52
C VAL A 21 23.69 -9.96 -4.21
N ALA A 22 23.37 -9.99 -5.51
CA ALA A 22 23.02 -8.77 -6.23
C ALA A 22 21.89 -8.11 -5.43
N GLY A 23 22.15 -6.90 -4.90
CA GLY A 23 21.15 -6.19 -4.12
C GLY A 23 19.88 -6.08 -4.96
N GLN A 24 18.76 -6.54 -4.41
CA GLN A 24 17.47 -6.35 -5.05
C GLN A 24 17.30 -4.86 -5.36
N ASP A 25 16.81 -4.56 -6.56
CA ASP A 25 16.43 -3.21 -6.96
C ASP A 25 15.54 -2.63 -5.85
N LYS A 26 15.90 -1.46 -5.33
CA LYS A 26 15.26 -0.87 -4.14
C LYS A 26 13.88 -0.25 -4.45
N SER A 27 13.43 -0.38 -5.68
CA SER A 27 12.17 0.17 -6.17
C SER A 27 10.98 -0.70 -5.70
N PRO A 28 9.84 -0.09 -5.31
CA PRO A 28 8.63 -0.85 -5.00
C PRO A 28 8.26 -1.79 -6.16
N GLN A 29 7.84 -3.02 -5.83
CA GLN A 29 7.46 -4.01 -6.84
C GLN A 29 6.12 -3.71 -7.53
N VAL A 30 5.40 -2.71 -7.03
CA VAL A 30 4.10 -2.26 -7.52
C VAL A 30 4.11 -0.73 -7.64
N GLU A 31 3.30 -0.21 -8.56
CA GLU A 31 3.21 1.23 -8.81
C GLU A 31 2.56 1.96 -7.63
N ILE A 32 3.10 3.13 -7.30
CA ILE A 32 2.41 4.09 -6.43
C ILE A 32 1.52 4.92 -7.34
N VAL A 33 0.23 4.94 -7.04
CA VAL A 33 -0.75 5.68 -7.82
C VAL A 33 -1.46 6.69 -6.95
N GLN A 34 -2.05 7.70 -7.60
CA GLN A 34 -3.08 8.52 -7.03
C GLN A 34 -4.39 8.37 -7.80
N THR A 35 -5.50 8.49 -7.09
CA THR A 35 -6.83 8.54 -7.69
C THR A 35 -7.81 9.25 -6.76
N VAL A 36 -8.87 9.81 -7.35
CA VAL A 36 -10.01 10.39 -6.65
C VAL A 36 -11.18 9.43 -6.77
N GLY A 37 -11.93 9.21 -5.69
CA GLY A 37 -13.15 8.41 -5.74
C GLY A 37 -13.99 8.51 -4.48
N CYS A 38 -15.08 7.76 -4.48
CA CYS A 38 -16.03 7.67 -3.38
C CYS A 38 -15.69 6.57 -2.40
N VAL A 39 -15.68 6.91 -1.11
CA VAL A 39 -15.51 5.94 -0.04
C VAL A 39 -16.82 5.18 0.18
N GLU A 40 -16.77 3.87 0.09
CA GLU A 40 -17.88 2.97 0.41
C GLU A 40 -17.43 1.92 1.43
N GLN A 41 -18.23 1.69 2.46
CA GLN A 41 -18.07 0.52 3.34
C GLN A 41 -19.05 -0.56 2.86
N ARG A 42 -18.54 -1.75 2.56
CA ARG A 42 -19.32 -2.88 2.02
C ARG A 42 -19.32 -4.05 2.97
N GLY A 43 -20.39 -4.84 2.92
CA GLY A 43 -20.54 -5.99 3.82
C GLY A 43 -20.81 -5.52 5.26
N GLY A 44 -21.58 -6.28 6.01
CA GLY A 44 -21.98 -5.90 7.38
C GLY A 44 -20.82 -5.88 8.39
N ASP A 45 -19.56 -6.04 7.95
CA ASP A 45 -18.38 -5.90 8.78
C ASP A 45 -17.72 -4.53 8.58
N MET A 46 -17.17 -3.97 9.66
CA MET A 46 -16.58 -2.63 9.65
C MET A 46 -15.23 -2.56 8.89
N SER A 47 -14.78 -3.68 8.30
CA SER A 47 -13.41 -3.85 7.81
C SER A 47 -13.27 -3.74 6.30
N THR A 48 -14.37 -3.89 5.57
CA THR A 48 -14.35 -3.96 4.11
C THR A 48 -14.65 -2.59 3.49
N TRP A 49 -13.60 -1.89 3.11
CA TRP A 49 -13.65 -0.55 2.53
C TRP A 49 -13.30 -0.56 1.05
N TRP A 50 -13.92 0.35 0.31
CA TRP A 50 -13.80 0.45 -1.13
C TRP A 50 -13.68 1.91 -1.55
N LEU A 51 -12.90 2.11 -2.62
CA LEU A 51 -12.96 3.33 -3.42
C LEU A 51 -13.74 3.00 -4.70
N THR A 52 -14.77 3.78 -4.98
CA THR A 52 -15.71 3.53 -6.08
C THR A 52 -15.91 4.79 -6.89
N ARG A 53 -16.41 4.66 -8.13
CA ARG A 53 -16.48 5.78 -9.08
C ARG A 53 -15.12 6.49 -9.19
N SER A 54 -14.06 5.70 -9.11
CA SER A 54 -12.71 6.22 -9.06
C SER A 54 -12.26 6.64 -10.45
N VAL A 55 -11.53 7.74 -10.52
CA VAL A 55 -10.81 8.17 -11.72
C VAL A 55 -9.72 7.13 -12.05
N GLU A 56 -9.36 7.00 -13.33
CA GLU A 56 -8.21 6.19 -13.75
C GLU A 56 -6.98 6.56 -12.91
N PRO A 57 -6.34 5.59 -12.23
CA PRO A 57 -5.19 5.90 -11.38
C PRO A 57 -4.01 6.44 -12.18
N ALA A 58 -3.43 7.54 -11.70
CA ALA A 58 -2.21 8.09 -12.26
C ALA A 58 -0.98 7.63 -11.46
N VAL A 59 0.03 7.09 -12.15
CA VAL A 59 1.31 6.71 -11.53
C VAL A 59 2.05 7.96 -11.07
N ILE A 60 2.50 7.93 -9.82
CA ILE A 60 3.17 9.06 -9.15
C ILE A 60 4.36 8.57 -8.31
N SER A 61 5.12 9.53 -7.77
CA SER A 61 6.15 9.25 -6.77
C SER A 61 5.58 9.17 -5.36
N ALA A 62 6.35 8.52 -4.46
CA ALA A 62 6.07 8.52 -3.04
C ALA A 62 6.12 9.94 -2.43
N GLY A 63 5.38 10.16 -1.35
CA GLY A 63 5.36 11.42 -0.61
C GLY A 63 3.96 11.79 -0.13
N VAL A 64 3.82 12.98 0.46
CA VAL A 64 2.52 13.56 0.81
C VAL A 64 1.93 14.34 -0.37
N PHE A 65 0.67 14.74 -0.28
CA PHE A 65 0.10 15.72 -1.20
C PHE A 65 0.55 17.13 -0.83
N ASN A 66 0.78 17.96 -1.84
CA ASN A 66 0.85 19.42 -1.68
C ASN A 66 -0.52 20.06 -1.95
N GLU A 67 -0.66 21.34 -1.61
CA GLU A 67 -1.92 22.08 -1.72
C GLU A 67 -2.44 22.12 -3.17
N THR A 68 -1.57 22.32 -4.16
CA THR A 68 -1.96 22.35 -5.57
C THR A 68 -2.56 21.01 -6.01
N GLU A 69 -1.93 19.89 -5.64
CA GLU A 69 -2.45 18.55 -5.97
C GLU A 69 -3.86 18.33 -5.37
N VAL A 70 -4.10 18.83 -4.16
CA VAL A 70 -5.41 18.72 -3.49
C VAL A 70 -6.45 19.61 -4.17
N GLU A 71 -6.12 20.86 -4.50
CA GLU A 71 -7.06 21.77 -5.18
C GLU A 71 -7.41 21.29 -6.59
N GLU A 72 -6.46 20.76 -7.35
CA GLU A 72 -6.72 20.16 -8.66
C GLU A 72 -7.66 18.94 -8.54
N ALA A 73 -7.45 18.10 -7.51
CA ALA A 73 -8.28 16.92 -7.29
C ALA A 73 -9.74 17.25 -6.94
N LYS A 74 -10.02 18.37 -6.26
CA LYS A 74 -11.40 18.82 -5.96
C LYS A 74 -12.24 19.08 -7.21
N GLY A 75 -11.59 19.44 -8.32
CA GLY A 75 -12.25 19.70 -9.60
C GLY A 75 -12.41 18.47 -10.50
N SER A 76 -11.96 17.30 -10.06
CA SER A 76 -11.96 16.09 -10.88
C SER A 76 -13.38 15.52 -11.03
N GLU A 77 -13.75 15.17 -12.27
CA GLU A 77 -14.95 14.38 -12.52
C GLU A 77 -14.73 12.94 -12.03
N LEU A 78 -15.74 12.35 -11.40
CA LEU A 78 -15.67 10.97 -10.94
C LEU A 78 -15.60 9.99 -12.13
N GLY A 79 -14.88 8.89 -11.92
CA GLY A 79 -14.70 7.85 -12.94
C GLY A 79 -15.61 6.64 -12.74
N THR A 80 -15.14 5.49 -13.24
CA THR A 80 -15.91 4.23 -13.21
C THR A 80 -15.18 3.08 -12.53
N HIS A 81 -13.93 3.29 -12.11
CA HIS A 81 -13.12 2.24 -11.51
C HIS A 81 -13.55 1.98 -10.07
N SER A 82 -13.21 0.79 -9.57
CA SER A 82 -13.45 0.41 -8.19
C SER A 82 -12.30 -0.43 -7.66
N PHE A 83 -11.86 -0.10 -6.46
CA PHE A 83 -10.73 -0.74 -5.80
C PHE A 83 -11.11 -1.11 -4.36
N GLN A 84 -10.73 -2.31 -3.93
CA GLN A 84 -10.78 -2.63 -2.51
C GLN A 84 -9.63 -1.91 -1.79
N LEU A 85 -9.94 -1.23 -0.69
CA LEU A 85 -8.96 -0.52 0.11
C LEU A 85 -8.41 -1.44 1.20
N ILE A 86 -7.08 -1.46 1.32
CA ILE A 86 -6.36 -2.13 2.41
C ILE A 86 -5.43 -1.13 3.11
N GLY A 87 -5.01 -1.45 4.35
CA GLY A 87 -4.23 -0.50 5.15
C GLY A 87 -5.05 0.69 5.67
N VAL A 88 -6.36 0.50 5.85
CA VAL A 88 -7.31 1.60 6.16
C VAL A 88 -7.22 2.14 7.59
N ALA A 89 -6.62 1.39 8.51
CA ALA A 89 -6.70 1.64 9.95
C ALA A 89 -6.25 3.05 10.35
N ASP A 90 -5.18 3.55 9.75
CA ASP A 90 -4.62 4.88 10.07
C ASP A 90 -5.50 6.04 9.57
N PHE A 91 -6.48 5.76 8.71
CA PHE A 91 -7.37 6.75 8.08
C PHE A 91 -8.80 6.72 8.62
N LEU A 92 -9.11 5.76 9.49
CA LEU A 92 -10.40 5.71 10.21
C LEU A 92 -10.46 6.77 11.30
N ASP A 93 -11.64 7.02 11.86
CA ASP A 93 -11.75 7.70 13.14
C ASP A 93 -11.34 6.77 14.30
N ALA A 94 -11.04 7.34 15.46
CA ALA A 94 -10.55 6.57 16.61
C ALA A 94 -11.52 5.47 17.08
N GLU A 95 -12.84 5.68 17.01
CA GLU A 95 -13.82 4.68 17.42
C GLU A 95 -13.86 3.52 16.41
N SER A 96 -13.91 3.86 15.12
CA SER A 96 -13.87 2.88 14.03
C SER A 96 -12.56 2.07 14.03
N LEU A 97 -11.42 2.69 14.35
CA LEU A 97 -10.14 2.00 14.51
C LEU A 97 -10.19 1.00 15.68
N LEU A 98 -10.73 1.40 16.82
CA LEU A 98 -10.80 0.54 18.00
C LEU A 98 -11.74 -0.65 17.79
N ALA A 99 -12.78 -0.47 16.97
CA ALA A 99 -13.68 -1.54 16.53
C ALA A 99 -13.06 -2.48 15.47
N PHE A 100 -11.90 -2.13 14.90
CA PHE A 100 -11.25 -2.93 13.87
C PHE A 100 -10.45 -4.10 14.48
N GLY A 101 -10.96 -5.32 14.33
CA GLY A 101 -10.33 -6.53 14.88
C GLY A 101 -10.13 -6.43 16.40
N ASP A 102 -8.93 -6.77 16.88
CA ASP A 102 -8.58 -6.74 18.31
C ASP A 102 -7.88 -5.44 18.74
N ARG A 103 -7.99 -4.35 17.98
CA ARG A 103 -7.22 -3.10 18.22
C ARG A 103 -7.44 -2.52 19.62
N ALA A 104 -8.65 -2.60 20.16
CA ALA A 104 -8.95 -2.18 21.52
C ALA A 104 -8.14 -2.90 22.62
N GLN A 105 -7.50 -4.03 22.32
CA GLN A 105 -6.61 -4.71 23.27
C GLN A 105 -5.21 -4.08 23.36
N PHE A 106 -4.82 -3.27 22.37
CA PHE A 106 -3.45 -2.76 22.21
C PHE A 106 -3.36 -1.24 22.11
N THR A 107 -4.49 -0.55 21.97
CA THR A 107 -4.55 0.91 21.88
C THR A 107 -5.79 1.43 22.59
N THR A 108 -5.77 2.72 22.92
CA THR A 108 -6.90 3.45 23.50
C THR A 108 -7.26 4.62 22.60
N ARG A 109 -8.43 5.22 22.80
CA ARG A 109 -8.89 6.37 22.00
C ARG A 109 -7.86 7.50 21.98
N ASP A 110 -7.28 7.82 23.14
CA ASP A 110 -6.30 8.91 23.29
C ASP A 110 -4.93 8.57 22.68
N GLN A 111 -4.66 7.29 22.40
CA GLN A 111 -3.42 6.80 21.78
C GLN A 111 -3.59 6.48 20.29
N ALA A 112 -4.81 6.50 19.77
CA ALA A 112 -5.11 6.20 18.39
C ALA A 112 -4.49 7.27 17.47
N ASN A 113 -3.59 6.84 16.58
CA ASN A 113 -3.07 7.67 15.49
C ASN A 113 -3.95 7.46 14.25
N ALA A 114 -5.13 8.07 14.24
CA ALA A 114 -6.14 7.88 13.22
C ALA A 114 -6.63 9.24 12.69
N THR A 115 -6.61 9.46 11.38
CA THR A 115 -6.89 10.78 10.81
C THR A 115 -8.38 11.09 10.66
N GLY A 116 -9.24 10.07 10.57
CA GLY A 116 -10.68 10.26 10.33
C GLY A 116 -11.05 10.72 8.92
N GLU A 117 -10.12 10.61 7.97
CA GLU A 117 -10.33 11.03 6.58
C GLU A 117 -11.23 10.05 5.80
N LEU A 118 -11.14 8.75 6.12
CA LEU A 118 -11.89 7.69 5.46
C LEU A 118 -13.27 7.51 6.12
N VAL A 119 -14.28 8.19 5.57
CA VAL A 119 -15.68 8.11 6.02
C VAL A 119 -16.57 7.74 4.84
N ALA A 120 -17.47 6.78 5.05
CA ALA A 120 -18.39 6.32 4.00
C ALA A 120 -19.23 7.49 3.45
N GLY A 121 -19.38 7.53 2.12
CA GLY A 121 -20.11 8.58 1.41
C GLY A 121 -19.29 9.81 1.05
N ARG A 122 -18.03 9.92 1.49
CA ARG A 122 -17.13 11.03 1.11
C ARG A 122 -16.46 10.83 -0.25
N THR A 123 -16.09 11.94 -0.88
CA THR A 123 -15.09 11.95 -1.94
C THR A 123 -13.71 12.14 -1.32
N VAL A 124 -12.76 11.29 -1.68
CA VAL A 124 -11.38 11.36 -1.19
C VAL A 124 -10.39 11.31 -2.36
N LEU A 125 -9.25 11.95 -2.15
CA LEU A 125 -8.03 11.75 -2.92
C LEU A 125 -7.13 10.78 -2.15
N VAL A 126 -6.61 9.76 -2.82
CA VAL A 126 -5.72 8.77 -2.20
C VAL A 126 -4.40 8.66 -2.94
N LYS A 127 -3.30 8.45 -2.20
CA LYS A 127 -2.08 7.79 -2.73
C LYS A 127 -2.03 6.38 -2.19
N GLY A 128 -1.65 5.41 -3.01
CA GLY A 128 -1.48 4.05 -2.56
C GLY A 128 -0.72 3.15 -3.53
N LEU A 129 -0.42 1.94 -3.06
CA LEU A 129 0.18 0.89 -3.88
C LEU A 129 -0.92 0.17 -4.64
N LEU A 130 -0.88 0.19 -5.98
CA LEU A 130 -1.86 -0.48 -6.83
C LEU A 130 -1.49 -1.97 -6.98
N ILE A 131 -2.43 -2.85 -6.64
CA ILE A 131 -2.26 -4.30 -6.68
C ILE A 131 -3.34 -4.90 -7.57
N GLU A 132 -2.97 -5.28 -8.80
CA GLU A 132 -3.89 -5.81 -9.81
C GLU A 132 -3.69 -7.30 -10.09
N ALA A 133 -2.69 -7.92 -9.47
CA ALA A 133 -2.40 -9.35 -9.66
C ALA A 133 -3.50 -10.28 -9.13
N ILE A 134 -4.45 -9.77 -8.34
CA ILE A 134 -5.54 -10.52 -7.72
C ILE A 134 -6.82 -9.68 -7.82
N GLU A 135 -7.93 -10.32 -8.20
CA GLU A 135 -9.26 -9.70 -8.20
C GLU A 135 -9.97 -9.83 -6.84
N PRO A 136 -10.68 -8.80 -6.35
CA PRO A 136 -10.75 -7.46 -6.95
C PRO A 136 -9.42 -6.70 -6.83
N ALA A 137 -9.12 -5.85 -7.80
CA ALA A 137 -7.98 -4.93 -7.74
C ALA A 137 -7.99 -4.11 -6.42
N ARG A 138 -6.81 -3.88 -5.86
CA ARG A 138 -6.66 -3.28 -4.52
C ARG A 138 -5.75 -2.08 -4.52
N ILE A 139 -6.00 -1.15 -3.61
CA ILE A 139 -5.08 -0.06 -3.28
C ILE A 139 -4.72 -0.19 -1.79
N ASN A 140 -3.44 -0.40 -1.51
CA ASN A 140 -2.92 -0.25 -0.15
C ASN A 140 -2.66 1.23 0.12
N LEU A 141 -3.43 1.81 1.03
CA LEU A 141 -3.41 3.24 1.29
C LEU A 141 -2.09 3.68 1.92
N LEU A 142 -1.57 4.80 1.43
CA LEU A 142 -0.40 5.49 1.98
C LEU A 142 -0.77 6.89 2.49
N VAL A 143 -1.67 7.58 1.78
CA VAL A 143 -2.17 8.92 2.13
C VAL A 143 -3.63 9.02 1.70
N VAL A 144 -4.47 9.60 2.54
CA VAL A 144 -5.88 9.92 2.23
C VAL A 144 -6.15 11.36 2.62
N VAL A 145 -6.83 12.09 1.74
CA VAL A 145 -7.31 13.46 1.98
C VAL A 145 -8.78 13.52 1.60
N ALA A 146 -9.64 13.95 2.51
CA ALA A 146 -11.03 14.26 2.20
C ALA A 146 -11.12 15.48 1.31
N LEU A 147 -11.85 15.35 0.20
CA LEU A 147 -12.12 16.44 -0.73
C LEU A 147 -13.53 17.01 -0.52
N SER A 148 -14.50 16.15 -0.15
CA SER A 148 -15.90 16.51 0.08
C SER A 148 -16.55 15.55 1.06
N ASP A 149 -17.46 16.07 1.89
CA ASP A 149 -18.30 15.27 2.79
C ASP A 149 -19.39 14.46 2.08
N SER A 150 -19.55 14.66 0.77
CA SER A 150 -20.48 13.92 -0.07
C SER A 150 -19.84 13.50 -1.39
N CYS A 151 -20.17 12.30 -1.84
CA CYS A 151 -19.81 11.80 -3.15
C CYS A 151 -21.06 11.79 -4.03
N VAL A 152 -21.26 12.85 -4.79
CA VAL A 152 -22.39 13.03 -5.72
C VAL A 152 -21.91 12.88 -7.15
#